data_AF-A0AA38P232-F1
#
_entry.id   AF-A0AA38P232-F1
#
_cell.length_a   1.000
_cell.length_b   1.000
_cell.length_c   1.000
_cell.angle_alpha   90.00
_cell.angle_beta   90.00
_cell.angle_gamma   90.00
#
_symmetry.space_group_name_H-M   'P 1'
#
loop_
_entity.id
_entity.type
_entity.pdbx_description
1 polymer ?
#
loop_
_entity_poly.entity_id
_entity_poly.type
_entity_poly.pdbx_seq_one_letter_code
_entity_poly.pdbx_strand_id
1 'polypeptide(L)'
;MSSQKLQLADYSSFTHLLQNGGDLESPAQRKELQATIEKSTKEDIPALELDIQQFLTKIHELEATKERVQTTVSKFKELLSPTTTINRLPTEILVEIFLVLRDMSKGDTTTITQGVWPLTHVSHKWRSITLSLPKLWINITIGDIKKPAKNELQILNTALARSGSYTLHLEASFPSYISPESNSDSWPLGSQAANNIPLWPSQEQLSKALIGAVVQHSDRWATAYIHVMFADCLRPIYRRLSSLEKLTFCGELYNVPLLFAVAPKLRDVELFNAESNTFQLPWKQFVRFHETQCAPEDDPLPHYLQILSQNPQLEDFGDNYDGDHEWVPHQSLTHHKLRNFMCSDYRLVRRLTLPSLQNLHLRPPFSTPTSPKIILAAQDLVNRSQCASSLRVLRLESVMLDRSVFDLLGSTTGLTELNFTFSEWKLSNGTFMKRLIDQMSGCQTFEKSGKQVPILPRLEFFTINIRETFGKESPTCNIQFIDEMYVDMVEARWTRS
;
A
#
# COMPACT_ATOMS: atom_id res chain seq x y z
N MET A 1 36.63 43.92 -17.58
CA MET A 1 37.22 45.20 -18.02
C MET A 1 38.72 45.02 -17.94
N SER A 2 39.41 45.21 -19.08
CA SER A 2 40.86 45.07 -19.19
C SER A 2 41.56 45.95 -18.15
N SER A 3 42.34 45.35 -17.25
CA SER A 3 43.36 46.09 -16.50
C SER A 3 44.42 46.56 -17.49
N GLN A 4 44.21 47.74 -18.08
CA GLN A 4 45.34 48.56 -18.49
C GLN A 4 46.12 48.84 -17.21
N LYS A 5 47.19 48.08 -16.98
CA LYS A 5 48.20 48.46 -15.99
C LYS A 5 48.70 49.83 -16.44
N LEU A 6 48.25 50.90 -15.79
CA LEU A 6 48.90 52.19 -15.90
C LEU A 6 50.38 51.93 -15.63
N GLN A 7 51.23 52.16 -16.63
CA GLN A 7 52.67 52.25 -16.43
C GLN A 7 52.92 53.56 -15.71
N LEU A 8 52.68 53.53 -14.39
CA LEU A 8 53.04 54.63 -13.50
C LEU A 8 54.53 54.92 -13.68
N ALA A 9 54.90 56.20 -13.61
CA ALA A 9 56.31 56.57 -13.60
C ALA A 9 57.05 55.79 -12.50
N ASP A 10 58.21 55.21 -12.83
CA ASP A 10 59.01 54.47 -11.86
C ASP A 10 59.76 55.47 -10.95
N TYR A 11 59.21 55.69 -9.76
CA TYR A 11 59.77 56.63 -8.78
C TYR A 11 61.00 56.06 -8.05
N SER A 12 61.38 54.81 -8.28
CA SER A 12 62.48 54.13 -7.55
C SER A 12 63.84 54.81 -7.71
N SER A 13 64.06 55.55 -8.79
CA SER A 13 65.30 56.31 -9.01
C SER A 13 65.40 57.59 -8.16
N PHE A 14 64.29 58.05 -7.56
CA PHE A 14 64.24 59.27 -6.73
C PHE A 14 63.85 59.00 -5.27
N THR A 15 63.47 57.77 -4.90
CA THR A 15 63.13 57.40 -3.50
C THR A 15 64.28 57.63 -2.53
N HIS A 16 65.53 57.48 -2.97
CA HIS A 16 66.72 57.73 -2.14
C HIS A 16 66.89 59.22 -1.76
N LEU A 17 66.37 60.15 -2.58
CA LEU A 17 66.42 61.60 -2.31
C LEU A 17 65.38 62.03 -1.26
N LEU A 18 64.23 61.36 -1.20
CA LEU A 18 63.17 61.65 -0.22
C LEU A 18 63.53 61.17 1.20
N GLN A 19 64.38 60.15 1.34
CA GLN A 19 64.74 59.58 2.64
C GLN A 19 65.92 60.29 3.33
N ASN A 20 66.84 60.92 2.57
CA ASN A 20 68.08 61.47 3.13
C ASN A 20 68.28 62.99 2.95
N GLY A 21 67.29 63.73 2.44
CA GLY A 21 67.38 65.20 2.35
C GLY A 21 68.59 65.71 1.54
N GLY A 22 69.05 64.92 0.57
CA GLY A 22 70.22 65.24 -0.25
C GLY A 22 69.90 66.32 -1.29
N ASP A 23 70.79 67.30 -1.41
CA ASP A 23 70.65 68.42 -2.35
C ASP A 23 70.80 67.94 -3.81
N LEU A 24 69.96 68.46 -4.70
CA LEU A 24 69.95 68.10 -6.13
C LEU A 24 71.13 68.79 -6.84
N GLU A 25 72.29 68.14 -6.88
CA GLU A 25 73.54 68.73 -7.36
C GLU A 25 73.66 68.85 -8.90
N SER A 26 72.86 68.12 -9.70
CA SER A 26 72.90 68.19 -11.18
C SER A 26 71.67 68.87 -11.80
N PRO A 27 71.83 69.87 -12.70
CA PRO A 27 70.74 70.48 -13.46
C PRO A 27 69.92 69.48 -14.29
N ALA A 28 70.53 68.37 -14.73
CA ALA A 28 69.86 67.33 -15.49
C ALA A 28 68.88 66.53 -14.61
N GLN A 29 69.27 66.21 -13.38
CA GLN A 29 68.42 65.49 -12.41
C GLN A 29 67.23 66.34 -11.96
N ARG A 30 67.42 67.66 -11.78
CA ARG A 30 66.31 68.59 -11.49
C ARG A 30 65.29 68.62 -12.64
N LYS A 31 65.75 68.65 -13.88
CA LYS A 31 64.88 68.69 -15.06
C LYS A 31 64.10 67.38 -15.24
N GLU A 32 64.74 66.24 -14.97
CA GLU A 32 64.10 64.92 -15.02
C GLU A 32 63.07 64.71 -13.90
N LEU A 33 63.38 65.14 -12.67
CA LEU A 33 62.44 65.14 -11.56
C LEU A 33 61.24 66.08 -11.84
N GLN A 34 61.50 67.27 -12.36
CA GLN A 34 60.46 68.24 -12.71
C GLN A 34 59.53 67.69 -13.82
N ALA A 35 60.10 67.06 -14.86
CA ALA A 35 59.31 66.39 -15.90
C ALA A 35 58.50 65.20 -15.36
N THR A 36 59.06 64.44 -14.42
CA THR A 36 58.37 63.32 -13.77
C THR A 36 57.21 63.80 -12.91
N ILE A 37 57.42 64.84 -12.08
CA ILE A 37 56.37 65.48 -11.28
C ILE A 37 55.27 66.05 -12.19
N GLU A 38 55.65 66.71 -13.27
CA GLU A 38 54.69 67.34 -14.19
C GLU A 38 53.85 66.28 -14.92
N LYS A 39 54.44 65.17 -15.34
CA LYS A 39 53.72 64.00 -15.88
C LYS A 39 52.78 63.38 -14.84
N SER A 40 53.28 63.16 -13.63
CA SER A 40 52.50 62.56 -12.53
C SER A 40 51.30 63.41 -12.14
N THR A 41 51.48 64.74 -12.16
CA THR A 41 50.44 65.72 -11.81
C THR A 41 49.41 65.90 -12.92
N LYS A 42 49.84 65.88 -14.19
CA LYS A 42 48.95 66.13 -15.34
C LYS A 42 48.26 64.89 -15.89
N GLU A 43 48.86 63.70 -15.74
CA GLU A 43 48.38 62.48 -16.39
C GLU A 43 48.02 61.40 -15.37
N ASP A 44 48.94 61.02 -14.47
CA ASP A 44 48.73 59.86 -13.60
C ASP A 44 47.69 60.13 -12.50
N ILE A 45 47.72 61.30 -11.84
CA ILE A 45 46.75 61.65 -10.79
C ILE A 45 45.32 61.77 -11.35
N PRO A 46 45.05 62.54 -12.42
CA PRO A 46 43.70 62.64 -12.98
C PRO A 46 43.16 61.30 -13.50
N ALA A 47 44.02 60.43 -14.04
CA ALA A 47 43.63 59.09 -14.46
C ALA A 47 43.20 58.22 -13.27
N LEU A 48 43.95 58.26 -12.16
CA LEU A 48 43.58 57.55 -10.93
C LEU A 48 42.31 58.12 -10.29
N GLU A 49 42.11 59.44 -10.32
CA GLU A 49 40.87 60.07 -9.83
C GLU A 49 39.65 59.64 -10.66
N LEU A 50 39.81 59.52 -11.98
CA LEU A 50 38.75 59.03 -12.87
C LEU A 50 38.42 57.56 -12.57
N ASP A 51 39.42 56.72 -12.38
CA ASP A 51 39.22 55.31 -12.00
C ASP A 51 38.52 55.18 -10.65
N ILE A 52 38.89 55.99 -9.66
CA ILE A 52 38.20 56.04 -8.35
C ILE A 52 36.72 56.41 -8.53
N GLN A 53 36.40 57.41 -9.35
CA GLN A 53 35.01 57.81 -9.61
C GLN A 53 34.21 56.70 -10.33
N GLN A 54 34.83 55.98 -11.26
CA GLN A 54 34.21 54.84 -11.92
C GLN A 54 33.93 53.70 -10.94
N PHE A 55 34.88 53.38 -10.05
CA PHE A 55 34.68 52.36 -9.02
C PHE A 55 33.59 52.75 -8.02
N LEU A 56 33.54 54.01 -7.58
CA LEU A 56 32.48 54.51 -6.69
C LEU A 56 31.10 54.41 -7.34
N THR A 57 30.97 54.79 -8.61
CA THR A 57 29.71 54.63 -9.36
C THR A 57 29.30 53.17 -9.43
N LYS A 58 30.27 52.26 -9.66
CA LYS A 58 29.97 50.83 -9.72
C LYS A 58 29.54 50.24 -8.38
N ILE A 59 30.13 50.72 -7.28
CA ILE A 59 29.73 50.33 -5.92
C ILE A 59 28.27 50.74 -5.66
N HIS A 60 27.89 51.98 -6.00
CA HIS A 60 26.51 52.45 -5.82
C HIS A 60 25.49 51.63 -6.64
N GLU A 61 25.81 51.27 -7.89
CA GLU A 61 24.96 50.40 -8.70
C GLU A 61 24.78 49.00 -8.10
N LEU A 62 25.87 48.43 -7.55
CA LEU A 62 25.84 47.12 -6.91
C LEU A 62 25.05 47.16 -5.59
N GLU A 63 25.14 48.24 -4.83
CA GLU A 63 24.35 48.43 -3.60
C GLU A 63 22.85 48.56 -3.89
N ALA A 64 22.46 49.35 -4.90
CA ALA A 64 21.06 49.43 -5.33
C ALA A 64 20.53 48.09 -5.84
N THR A 65 21.37 47.33 -6.56
CA THR A 65 21.03 45.98 -7.02
C THR A 65 20.85 45.02 -5.85
N LYS A 66 21.72 45.08 -4.85
CA LYS A 66 21.64 44.28 -3.62
C LYS A 66 20.33 44.55 -2.88
N GLU A 67 19.95 45.81 -2.70
CA GLU A 67 18.70 46.18 -2.02
C GLU A 67 17.45 45.68 -2.75
N ARG A 68 17.43 45.77 -4.09
CA ARG A 68 16.35 45.25 -4.93
C ARG A 68 16.21 43.73 -4.82
N VAL A 69 17.33 43.01 -4.87
CA VAL A 69 17.35 41.55 -4.70
C VAL A 69 16.88 41.17 -3.29
N GLN A 70 17.35 41.88 -2.27
CA GLN A 70 17.00 41.62 -0.86
C GLN A 70 15.50 41.85 -0.59
N THR A 71 14.90 42.87 -1.20
CA THR A 71 13.44 43.13 -1.15
C THR A 71 12.65 42.02 -1.85
N THR A 72 13.11 41.59 -3.02
CA THR A 72 12.47 40.52 -3.81
C THR A 72 12.51 39.19 -3.07
N VAL A 73 13.66 38.84 -2.49
CA VAL A 73 13.83 37.65 -1.65
C VAL A 73 12.92 37.70 -0.42
N SER A 74 12.75 38.87 0.20
CA SER A 74 11.85 39.02 1.36
C SER A 74 10.38 38.76 1.00
N LYS A 75 9.91 39.30 -0.13
CA LYS A 75 8.55 39.04 -0.65
C LYS A 75 8.33 37.57 -1.00
N PHE A 76 9.31 36.93 -1.64
CA PHE A 76 9.23 35.49 -1.92
C PHE A 76 9.24 34.65 -0.64
N LYS A 77 10.01 35.03 0.39
CA LYS A 77 9.98 34.37 1.70
C LYS A 77 8.63 34.50 2.40
N GLU A 78 7.93 35.62 2.26
CA GLU A 78 6.55 35.79 2.78
C GLU A 78 5.54 34.90 2.06
N LEU A 79 5.64 34.80 0.72
CA LEU A 79 4.76 33.96 -0.10
C LEU A 79 5.02 32.46 0.09
N LEU A 80 6.28 32.08 0.31
CA LEU A 80 6.71 30.69 0.55
C LEU A 80 6.66 30.31 2.03
N SER A 81 6.27 31.22 2.93
CA SER A 81 6.16 30.90 4.34
C SER A 81 5.09 29.80 4.53
N PRO A 82 5.45 28.61 5.05
CA PRO A 82 4.51 27.48 5.17
C PRO A 82 3.29 27.79 6.06
N THR A 83 3.40 28.82 6.88
CA THR A 83 2.42 29.26 7.88
C THR A 83 1.33 30.18 7.33
N THR A 84 1.45 30.79 6.14
CA THR A 84 0.44 31.75 5.65
C THR A 84 -0.65 31.12 4.78
N THR A 85 -0.37 30.04 4.04
CA THR A 85 -1.33 29.45 3.08
C THR A 85 -2.30 28.44 3.73
N ILE A 86 -1.79 27.51 4.55
CA ILE A 86 -2.62 26.48 5.19
C ILE A 86 -3.47 27.03 6.35
N ASN A 87 -2.97 28.04 7.07
CA ASN A 87 -3.72 28.64 8.19
C ASN A 87 -4.96 29.43 7.73
N ARG A 88 -5.03 29.80 6.45
CA ARG A 88 -6.18 30.49 5.83
C ARG A 88 -7.31 29.55 5.42
N LEU A 89 -7.10 28.23 5.41
CA LEU A 89 -8.18 27.29 5.09
C LEU A 89 -9.26 27.32 6.19
N PRO A 90 -10.55 27.34 5.81
CA PRO A 90 -11.65 27.15 6.76
C PRO A 90 -11.51 25.84 7.52
N THR A 91 -12.05 25.80 8.74
CA THR A 91 -11.95 24.62 9.61
C THR A 91 -12.61 23.40 8.97
N GLU A 92 -13.71 23.60 8.25
CA GLU A 92 -14.48 22.57 7.56
C GLU A 92 -13.63 21.87 6.49
N ILE A 93 -12.88 22.65 5.71
CA ILE A 93 -11.99 22.11 4.67
C ILE A 93 -10.84 21.33 5.29
N LEU A 94 -10.26 21.83 6.39
CA LEU A 94 -9.23 21.09 7.12
C LEU A 94 -9.76 19.78 7.70
N VAL A 95 -10.99 19.77 8.22
CA VAL A 95 -11.65 18.55 8.72
C VAL A 95 -11.82 17.53 7.61
N GLU A 96 -12.33 17.93 6.44
CA GLU A 96 -12.48 17.01 5.29
C GLU A 96 -11.12 16.45 4.83
N ILE A 97 -10.10 17.31 4.73
CA ILE A 97 -8.73 16.87 4.42
C ILE A 97 -8.24 15.85 5.45
N PHE A 98 -8.46 16.09 6.74
CA PHE A 98 -8.01 15.16 7.79
C PHE A 98 -8.73 13.82 7.75
N LEU A 99 -10.03 13.81 7.41
CA LEU A 99 -10.80 12.58 7.24
C LEU A 99 -10.30 11.77 6.05
N VAL A 100 -10.02 12.43 4.91
CA VAL A 100 -9.40 11.78 3.75
C VAL A 100 -8.01 11.24 4.10
N LEU A 101 -7.18 12.02 4.81
CA LEU A 101 -5.86 11.59 5.24
C LEU A 101 -5.93 10.38 6.17
N ARG A 102 -6.88 10.35 7.10
CA ARG A 102 -7.13 9.18 7.98
C ARG A 102 -7.40 7.92 7.15
N ASP A 103 -8.27 8.02 6.15
CA ASP A 103 -8.68 6.87 5.32
C ASP A 103 -7.56 6.36 4.42
N MET A 104 -6.66 7.26 4.01
CA MET A 104 -5.49 6.93 3.19
C MET A 104 -4.28 6.49 4.02
N SER A 105 -4.17 6.93 5.27
CA SER A 105 -3.03 6.65 6.13
C SER A 105 -3.07 5.21 6.63
N LYS A 106 -2.05 4.44 6.27
CA LYS A 106 -1.74 3.17 6.94
C LYS A 106 -0.74 3.46 8.04
N GLY A 107 -1.02 3.03 9.27
CA GLY A 107 -0.10 3.30 10.38
C GLY A 107 -0.59 2.75 11.71
N ASP A 108 0.36 2.35 12.54
CA ASP A 108 0.11 1.84 13.88
C ASP A 108 -0.35 2.97 14.81
N THR A 109 -1.50 2.79 15.43
CA THR A 109 -2.10 3.73 16.39
C THR A 109 -1.26 3.87 17.65
N THR A 110 -0.45 2.86 18.00
CA THR A 110 0.47 2.89 19.15
C THR A 110 1.71 3.75 18.89
N THR A 111 1.93 4.23 17.66
CA THR A 111 3.11 5.01 17.27
C THR A 111 2.76 6.44 16.88
N ILE A 112 3.27 7.43 17.62
CA ILE A 112 2.96 8.86 17.41
C ILE A 112 3.43 9.45 16.08
N THR A 113 4.32 8.78 15.35
CA THR A 113 4.80 9.21 14.03
C THR A 113 3.96 8.65 12.89
N GLN A 114 2.95 7.82 13.19
CA GLN A 114 2.13 7.12 12.21
C GLN A 114 0.64 7.46 12.38
N GLY A 115 -0.16 7.09 11.36
CA GLY A 115 -1.61 7.29 11.36
C GLY A 115 -2.00 8.77 11.50
N VAL A 116 -2.91 9.07 12.44
CA VAL A 116 -3.48 10.41 12.64
C VAL A 116 -2.65 11.32 13.55
N TRP A 117 -1.68 10.77 14.27
CA TRP A 117 -0.86 11.52 15.23
C TRP A 117 -0.07 12.68 14.63
N PRO A 118 0.53 12.58 13.43
CA PRO A 118 1.26 13.69 12.79
C PRO A 118 0.43 14.98 12.66
N LEU A 119 -0.90 14.87 12.49
CA LEU A 119 -1.78 16.04 12.43
C LEU A 119 -1.74 16.88 13.72
N THR A 120 -1.43 16.26 14.85
CA THR A 120 -1.32 16.94 16.14
C THR A 120 -0.01 17.72 16.34
N HIS A 121 0.94 17.60 15.40
CA HIS A 121 2.28 18.17 15.47
C HIS A 121 2.56 19.29 14.44
N VAL A 122 1.63 19.56 13.51
CA VAL A 122 1.85 20.56 12.44
C VAL A 122 1.71 22.00 12.93
N SER A 123 0.57 22.34 13.57
CA SER A 123 0.28 23.68 14.08
C SER A 123 -0.71 23.63 15.25
N HIS A 124 -0.82 24.71 16.02
CA HIS A 124 -1.83 24.81 17.08
C HIS A 124 -3.26 24.63 16.54
N LYS A 125 -3.57 25.18 15.36
CA LYS A 125 -4.88 25.03 14.72
C LYS A 125 -5.18 23.57 14.37
N TRP A 126 -4.23 22.89 13.72
CA TRP A 126 -4.39 21.48 13.34
C TRP A 126 -4.51 20.58 14.56
N ARG A 127 -3.69 20.83 15.58
CA ARG A 127 -3.77 20.12 16.85
C ARG A 127 -5.14 20.29 17.50
N SER A 128 -5.63 21.53 17.61
CA SER A 128 -6.95 21.80 18.20
C SER A 128 -8.07 21.05 17.46
N ILE A 129 -8.11 21.14 16.13
CA ILE A 129 -9.10 20.45 15.30
C ILE A 129 -9.00 18.93 15.50
N THR A 130 -7.79 18.37 15.34
CA THR A 130 -7.55 16.91 15.42
C THR A 130 -7.96 16.33 16.77
N LEU A 131 -7.62 17.03 17.87
CA LEU A 131 -7.96 16.59 19.23
C LEU A 131 -9.46 16.72 19.52
N SER A 132 -10.15 17.68 18.89
CA SER A 132 -11.59 17.92 19.08
C SER A 132 -12.49 17.03 18.20
N LEU A 133 -11.92 16.24 17.29
CA LEU A 133 -12.67 15.47 16.29
C LEU A 133 -12.58 13.96 16.53
N PRO A 134 -13.52 13.35 17.28
CA PRO A 134 -13.50 11.92 17.60
C PRO A 134 -13.45 10.99 16.38
N LYS A 135 -14.07 11.40 15.27
CA LYS A 135 -14.10 10.64 14.01
C LYS A 135 -12.71 10.35 13.44
N LEU A 136 -11.67 11.11 13.80
CA LEU A 136 -10.31 10.80 13.39
C LEU A 136 -9.72 9.59 14.13
N TRP A 137 -10.24 9.27 15.30
CA TRP A 137 -9.67 8.28 16.23
C TRP A 137 -10.41 6.93 16.21
N ILE A 138 -11.25 6.68 15.21
CA ILE A 138 -12.08 5.47 15.13
C ILE A 138 -11.37 4.28 14.50
N ASN A 139 -10.33 4.51 13.69
CA ASN A 139 -9.51 3.47 13.09
C ASN A 139 -8.37 3.14 14.06
N ILE A 140 -8.44 1.97 14.68
CA ILE A 140 -7.47 1.48 15.65
C ILE A 140 -6.68 0.36 14.99
N THR A 141 -5.44 0.66 14.63
CA THR A 141 -4.50 -0.33 14.06
C THR A 141 -3.41 -0.62 15.07
N ILE A 142 -3.18 -1.90 15.39
CA ILE A 142 -2.10 -2.39 16.25
C ILE A 142 -1.28 -3.37 15.43
N GLY A 143 -0.06 -2.97 15.09
CA GLY A 143 0.85 -3.75 14.27
C GLY A 143 1.68 -4.76 15.08
N ASP A 144 2.56 -5.44 14.36
CA ASP A 144 3.52 -6.37 14.94
C ASP A 144 4.53 -5.63 15.84
N ILE A 145 4.53 -5.97 17.14
CA ILE A 145 5.35 -5.36 18.17
C ILE A 145 6.78 -5.91 18.08
N LYS A 146 7.57 -5.39 17.13
CA LYS A 146 8.96 -5.81 16.96
C LYS A 146 9.89 -5.25 18.03
N LYS A 147 9.56 -4.07 18.57
CA LYS A 147 10.35 -3.36 19.58
C LYS A 147 9.40 -2.62 20.54
N PRO A 148 9.04 -3.21 21.69
CA PRO A 148 8.07 -2.61 22.60
C PRO A 148 8.58 -1.26 23.11
N ALA A 149 7.85 -0.18 22.81
CA ALA A 149 8.09 1.13 23.39
C ALA A 149 7.24 1.33 24.64
N LYS A 150 7.80 2.02 25.65
CA LYS A 150 7.18 2.19 26.98
C LYS A 150 5.79 2.84 26.97
N ASN A 151 5.45 3.59 25.91
CA ASN A 151 4.25 4.42 25.88
C ASN A 151 3.13 3.88 24.97
N GLU A 152 3.33 2.74 24.28
CA GLU A 152 2.37 2.21 23.29
C GLU A 152 0.96 2.05 23.88
N LEU A 153 0.85 1.46 25.08
CA LEU A 153 -0.42 1.30 25.78
C LEU A 153 -1.09 2.64 26.12
N GLN A 154 -0.30 3.64 26.54
CA GLN A 154 -0.82 4.97 26.86
C GLN A 154 -1.29 5.70 25.60
N ILE A 155 -0.55 5.55 24.51
CA ILE A 155 -0.90 6.12 23.20
C ILE A 155 -2.20 5.49 22.70
N LEU A 156 -2.32 4.16 22.78
CA LEU A 156 -3.55 3.44 22.43
C LEU A 156 -4.74 3.91 23.28
N ASN A 157 -4.60 3.93 24.61
CA ASN A 157 -5.65 4.39 25.51
C ASN A 157 -6.07 5.84 25.22
N THR A 158 -5.11 6.68 24.84
CA THR A 158 -5.40 8.07 24.44
C THR A 158 -6.22 8.11 23.14
N ALA A 159 -5.89 7.29 22.14
CA ALA A 159 -6.68 7.20 20.91
C ALA A 159 -8.09 6.65 21.19
N LEU A 160 -8.20 5.57 21.97
CA LEU A 160 -9.49 4.99 22.38
C LEU A 160 -10.36 5.99 23.13
N ALA A 161 -9.79 6.76 24.07
CA ALA A 161 -10.53 7.81 24.78
C ALA A 161 -11.01 8.91 23.84
N ARG A 162 -10.19 9.32 22.86
CA ARG A 162 -10.55 10.35 21.87
C ARG A 162 -11.61 9.89 20.87
N SER A 163 -11.70 8.59 20.60
CA SER A 163 -12.76 8.03 19.76
C SER A 163 -14.17 8.24 20.34
N GLY A 164 -14.29 8.64 21.61
CA GLY A 164 -15.57 8.97 22.24
C GLY A 164 -16.48 7.76 22.34
N SER A 165 -17.69 7.85 21.79
CA SER A 165 -18.68 6.76 21.71
C SER A 165 -18.89 6.24 20.27
N TYR A 166 -18.04 6.64 19.33
CA TYR A 166 -18.16 6.25 17.92
C TYR A 166 -17.86 4.76 17.73
N THR A 167 -18.40 4.16 16.68
CA THR A 167 -18.04 2.80 16.30
C THR A 167 -16.58 2.72 15.87
N LEU A 168 -15.92 1.62 16.22
CA LEU A 168 -14.49 1.41 15.99
C LEU A 168 -14.26 0.46 14.82
N HIS A 169 -13.20 0.74 14.06
CA HIS A 169 -12.62 -0.16 13.07
C HIS A 169 -11.29 -0.66 13.62
N LEU A 170 -11.28 -1.93 14.06
CA LEU A 170 -10.10 -2.54 14.66
C LEU A 170 -9.33 -3.36 13.64
N GLU A 171 -8.03 -3.16 13.58
CA GLU A 171 -7.07 -4.04 12.92
C GLU A 171 -5.94 -4.34 13.90
N ALA A 172 -5.89 -5.56 14.43
CA ALA A 172 -4.94 -5.90 15.47
C ALA A 172 -4.24 -7.23 15.14
N SER A 173 -2.91 -7.18 15.08
CA SER A 173 -2.07 -8.34 14.79
C SER A 173 -1.10 -8.60 15.94
N PHE A 174 -1.23 -9.78 16.54
CA PHE A 174 -0.41 -10.26 17.65
C PHE A 174 0.20 -11.62 17.30
N PRO A 175 1.14 -11.66 16.34
CA PRO A 175 1.83 -12.91 16.00
C PRO A 175 2.66 -13.39 17.20
N SER A 176 2.77 -14.71 17.36
CA SER A 176 3.69 -15.31 18.34
C SER A 176 5.12 -15.05 17.89
N TYR A 177 5.94 -14.50 18.79
CA TYR A 177 7.38 -14.56 18.62
C TYR A 177 7.83 -15.98 18.99
N ILE A 178 8.02 -16.84 17.99
CA ILE A 178 8.88 -18.00 18.18
C ILE A 178 10.27 -17.42 18.38
N SER A 179 10.81 -17.51 19.60
CA SER A 179 12.21 -17.15 19.79
C SER A 179 13.05 -18.02 18.85
N PRO A 180 14.05 -17.45 18.14
CA PRO A 180 14.98 -18.26 17.34
C PRO A 180 15.70 -19.37 18.14
N GLU A 181 15.56 -19.38 19.46
CA GLU A 181 16.13 -20.36 20.37
C GLU A 181 15.32 -21.67 20.48
N SER A 182 14.13 -21.77 19.90
CA SER A 182 13.33 -23.01 19.95
C SER A 182 13.58 -23.96 18.78
N ASN A 183 14.67 -23.81 18.03
CA ASN A 183 15.26 -24.95 17.34
C ASN A 183 16.07 -25.74 18.37
N SER A 184 15.37 -26.59 19.13
CA SER A 184 16.03 -27.65 19.87
C SER A 184 16.62 -28.61 18.85
N ASP A 185 17.93 -28.50 18.64
CA ASP A 185 18.80 -29.65 18.62
C ASP A 185 20.24 -29.20 18.91
N SER A 186 20.81 -29.78 19.98
CA SER A 186 22.24 -29.85 20.33
C SER A 186 22.88 -28.74 21.21
N TRP A 187 22.94 -29.03 22.53
CA TRP A 187 24.11 -29.05 23.44
C TRP A 187 23.96 -28.31 24.78
N PRO A 188 24.20 -28.99 25.92
CA PRO A 188 24.47 -28.34 27.20
C PRO A 188 25.97 -28.23 27.41
N LEU A 189 26.52 -27.02 27.52
CA LEU A 189 27.79 -26.75 28.21
C LEU A 189 27.83 -25.26 28.59
N GLY A 190 28.12 -25.00 29.87
CA GLY A 190 27.84 -23.74 30.53
C GLY A 190 28.47 -22.50 29.89
N SER A 191 27.66 -21.45 29.81
CA SER A 191 28.16 -20.08 29.91
C SER A 191 27.28 -19.33 30.90
N GLN A 192 27.96 -18.66 31.82
CA GLN A 192 27.43 -17.94 32.97
C GLN A 192 26.23 -17.06 32.60
N ALA A 193 25.23 -17.09 33.47
CA ALA A 193 24.13 -16.15 33.50
C ALA A 193 24.65 -14.70 33.52
N ALA A 194 24.80 -14.11 32.34
CA ALA A 194 24.73 -12.68 32.19
C ALA A 194 23.27 -12.30 32.48
N ASN A 195 23.09 -11.37 33.41
CA ASN A 195 21.82 -10.87 33.91
C ASN A 195 20.94 -10.31 32.77
N ASN A 196 20.21 -11.18 32.06
CA ASN A 196 19.14 -10.78 31.15
C ASN A 196 17.84 -10.70 31.95
N ILE A 197 17.74 -9.70 32.83
CA ILE A 197 16.44 -9.23 33.29
C ILE A 197 15.79 -8.59 32.05
N PRO A 198 14.65 -9.11 31.54
CA PRO A 198 14.02 -8.52 30.35
C PRO A 198 13.70 -7.05 30.64
N LEU A 199 14.12 -6.17 29.75
CA LEU A 199 13.75 -4.75 29.77
C LEU A 199 12.21 -4.71 29.73
N TRP A 200 11.58 -4.37 30.84
CA TRP A 200 10.12 -4.32 30.96
C TRP A 200 9.50 -3.32 29.97
N PRO A 201 8.34 -3.63 29.35
CA PRO A 201 7.62 -4.92 29.34
C PRO A 201 8.13 -5.89 28.25
N SER A 202 7.98 -7.21 28.46
CA SER A 202 8.19 -8.18 27.38
C SER A 202 7.12 -8.01 26.28
N GLN A 203 7.42 -8.43 25.05
CA GLN A 203 6.48 -8.35 23.92
C GLN A 203 5.13 -9.00 24.24
N GLU A 204 5.14 -10.18 24.87
CA GLU A 204 3.92 -10.88 25.27
C GLU A 204 3.09 -10.10 26.31
N GLN A 205 3.74 -9.52 27.32
CA GLN A 205 3.07 -8.71 28.34
C GLN A 205 2.41 -7.47 27.71
N LEU A 206 3.11 -6.82 26.79
CA LEU A 206 2.57 -5.65 26.07
C LEU A 206 1.41 -6.05 25.16
N SER A 207 1.54 -7.12 24.37
CA SER A 207 0.44 -7.67 23.56
C SER A 207 -0.79 -7.96 24.40
N LYS A 208 -0.65 -8.64 25.54
CA LYS A 208 -1.75 -8.92 26.47
C LYS A 208 -2.39 -7.64 27.01
N ALA A 209 -1.58 -6.63 27.35
CA ALA A 209 -2.09 -5.35 27.83
C ALA A 209 -2.84 -4.56 26.74
N LEU A 210 -2.33 -4.55 25.50
CA LEU A 210 -2.97 -3.92 24.35
C LEU A 210 -4.28 -4.62 23.97
N ILE A 211 -4.30 -5.97 23.95
CA ILE A 211 -5.52 -6.76 23.78
C ILE A 211 -6.53 -6.40 24.87
N GLY A 212 -6.10 -6.38 26.13
CA GLY A 212 -6.93 -6.01 27.27
C GLY A 212 -7.57 -4.62 27.12
N ALA A 213 -6.82 -3.64 26.61
CA ALA A 213 -7.33 -2.30 26.35
C ALA A 213 -8.38 -2.27 25.23
N VAL A 214 -8.13 -2.90 24.08
CA VAL A 214 -9.10 -2.87 22.97
C VAL A 214 -10.38 -3.65 23.28
N VAL A 215 -10.26 -4.80 23.95
CA VAL A 215 -11.37 -5.69 24.30
C VAL A 215 -12.40 -5.00 25.20
N GLN A 216 -11.98 -4.04 26.02
CA GLN A 216 -12.89 -3.23 26.85
C GLN A 216 -13.88 -2.39 26.03
N HIS A 217 -13.58 -2.12 24.76
CA HIS A 217 -14.40 -1.33 23.85
C HIS A 217 -15.06 -2.17 22.74
N SER A 218 -15.15 -3.50 22.94
CA SER A 218 -15.68 -4.44 21.94
C SER A 218 -17.14 -4.21 21.55
N ASP A 219 -17.95 -3.59 22.42
CA ASP A 219 -19.35 -3.21 22.20
C ASP A 219 -19.55 -2.25 21.03
N ARG A 220 -18.50 -1.51 20.72
CA ARG A 220 -18.47 -0.48 19.67
C ARG A 220 -17.75 -0.92 18.41
N TRP A 221 -17.17 -2.11 18.35
CA TRP A 221 -16.51 -2.58 17.13
C TRP A 221 -17.54 -2.76 16.02
N ALA A 222 -17.38 -2.06 14.90
CA ALA A 222 -18.16 -2.27 13.69
C ALA A 222 -17.43 -3.24 12.74
N THR A 223 -16.12 -3.10 12.62
CA THR A 223 -15.26 -4.03 11.90
C THR A 223 -14.10 -4.44 12.80
N ALA A 224 -13.74 -5.72 12.79
CA ALA A 224 -12.60 -6.22 13.53
C ALA A 224 -11.79 -7.20 12.68
N TYR A 225 -10.53 -6.86 12.42
CA TYR A 225 -9.50 -7.77 11.97
C TYR A 225 -8.64 -8.15 13.18
N ILE A 226 -8.60 -9.43 13.53
CA ILE A 226 -7.92 -9.93 14.72
C ILE A 226 -7.06 -11.11 14.31
N HIS A 227 -5.76 -10.96 14.45
CA HIS A 227 -4.80 -12.05 14.34
C HIS A 227 -4.17 -12.28 15.71
N VAL A 228 -4.44 -13.43 16.33
CA VAL A 228 -3.97 -13.76 17.68
C VAL A 228 -3.55 -15.22 17.78
N MET A 229 -2.47 -15.48 18.51
CA MET A 229 -2.06 -16.83 18.88
C MET A 229 -2.61 -17.29 20.25
N PHE A 230 -3.16 -16.36 21.05
CA PHE A 230 -3.68 -16.62 22.39
C PHE A 230 -5.13 -16.14 22.53
N ALA A 231 -6.07 -16.88 21.93
CA ALA A 231 -7.49 -16.49 21.92
C ALA A 231 -8.13 -16.34 23.31
N ASP A 232 -7.55 -16.93 24.36
CA ASP A 232 -8.04 -16.78 25.73
C ASP A 232 -8.07 -15.32 26.22
N CYS A 233 -7.19 -14.46 25.68
CA CYS A 233 -7.18 -13.04 26.01
C CYS A 233 -8.42 -12.30 25.47
N LEU A 234 -9.13 -12.90 24.50
CA LEU A 234 -10.34 -12.34 23.90
C LEU A 234 -11.61 -12.72 24.65
N ARG A 235 -11.58 -13.67 25.59
CA ARG A 235 -12.76 -14.12 26.38
C ARG A 235 -13.72 -12.99 26.80
N PRO A 236 -13.26 -11.79 27.23
CA PRO A 236 -14.17 -10.74 27.66
C PRO A 236 -15.04 -10.13 26.54
N ILE A 237 -14.78 -10.39 25.25
CA ILE A 237 -15.64 -9.92 24.15
C ILE A 237 -16.95 -10.70 24.05
N TYR A 238 -17.06 -11.87 24.68
CA TYR A 238 -18.27 -12.68 24.64
C TYR A 238 -19.49 -11.85 25.10
N ARG A 239 -20.53 -11.81 24.25
CA ARG A 239 -21.76 -10.99 24.42
C ARG A 239 -21.57 -9.47 24.39
N ARG A 240 -20.39 -9.00 24.01
CA ARG A 240 -20.09 -7.57 23.84
C ARG A 240 -19.91 -7.20 22.37
N LEU A 241 -20.43 -7.96 21.42
CA LEU A 241 -20.26 -7.67 19.98
C LEU A 241 -21.56 -7.13 19.37
N SER A 242 -22.18 -6.16 20.04
CA SER A 242 -23.49 -5.60 19.66
C SER A 242 -23.48 -4.79 18.37
N SER A 243 -22.33 -4.23 17.99
CA SER A 243 -22.15 -3.39 16.81
C SER A 243 -21.40 -4.07 15.67
N LEU A 244 -20.88 -5.29 15.89
CA LEU A 244 -19.95 -5.92 14.96
C LEU A 244 -20.69 -6.38 13.70
N GLU A 245 -20.28 -5.83 12.56
CA GLU A 245 -20.84 -6.10 11.23
C GLU A 245 -19.89 -6.95 10.38
N LYS A 246 -18.57 -6.74 10.54
CA LYS A 246 -17.52 -7.48 9.83
C LYS A 246 -16.47 -8.04 10.78
N LEU A 247 -16.15 -9.32 10.64
CA LEU A 247 -15.09 -10.01 11.37
C LEU A 247 -14.10 -10.65 10.38
N THR A 248 -12.83 -10.31 10.53
CA THR A 248 -11.73 -11.08 9.96
C THR A 248 -10.92 -11.67 11.10
N PHE A 249 -10.79 -12.99 11.17
CA PHE A 249 -10.14 -13.66 12.28
C PHE A 249 -9.06 -14.63 11.79
N CYS A 250 -7.91 -14.59 12.45
CA CYS A 250 -6.80 -15.51 12.22
C CYS A 250 -6.26 -16.03 13.55
N GLY A 251 -6.27 -17.35 13.73
CA GLY A 251 -5.82 -18.02 14.95
C GLY A 251 -6.70 -19.19 15.35
N GLU A 252 -6.37 -19.82 16.48
CA GLU A 252 -7.08 -20.99 16.99
C GLU A 252 -8.07 -20.62 18.10
N LEU A 253 -9.28 -21.20 18.07
CA LEU A 253 -10.36 -20.91 19.02
C LEU A 253 -10.76 -22.10 19.90
N TYR A 254 -9.97 -23.18 19.96
CA TYR A 254 -10.30 -24.43 20.66
C TYR A 254 -10.84 -24.23 22.10
N ASN A 255 -10.29 -23.26 22.83
CA ASN A 255 -10.66 -22.99 24.22
C ASN A 255 -11.85 -22.03 24.41
N VAL A 256 -12.31 -21.39 23.34
CA VAL A 256 -13.34 -20.32 23.39
C VAL A 256 -14.34 -20.41 22.22
N PRO A 257 -15.00 -21.57 22.00
CA PRO A 257 -15.84 -21.81 20.82
C PRO A 257 -17.07 -20.89 20.74
N LEU A 258 -17.49 -20.29 21.86
CA LEU A 258 -18.67 -19.41 21.92
C LEU A 258 -18.35 -17.93 21.71
N LEU A 259 -17.08 -17.57 21.49
CA LEU A 259 -16.59 -16.19 21.54
C LEU A 259 -17.41 -15.23 20.67
N PHE A 260 -17.75 -15.67 19.46
CA PHE A 260 -18.48 -14.91 18.45
C PHE A 260 -19.96 -15.30 18.32
N ALA A 261 -20.47 -16.16 19.20
CA ALA A 261 -21.84 -16.71 19.10
C ALA A 261 -22.93 -15.63 19.26
N VAL A 262 -22.65 -14.56 20.00
CA VAL A 262 -23.60 -13.47 20.28
C VAL A 262 -23.10 -12.17 19.65
N ALA A 263 -23.30 -12.05 18.33
CA ALA A 263 -22.98 -10.88 17.53
C ALA A 263 -24.13 -10.57 16.56
N PRO A 264 -25.21 -9.88 16.98
CA PRO A 264 -26.50 -9.81 16.25
C PRO A 264 -26.49 -8.98 14.96
N LYS A 265 -25.38 -8.27 14.67
CA LYS A 265 -25.23 -7.48 13.44
C LYS A 265 -24.21 -8.07 12.47
N LEU A 266 -23.55 -9.18 12.83
CA LEU A 266 -22.45 -9.75 12.08
C LEU A 266 -22.95 -10.34 10.75
N ARG A 267 -22.45 -9.82 9.63
CA ARG A 267 -22.89 -10.16 8.27
C ARG A 267 -21.76 -10.60 7.35
N ASP A 268 -20.54 -10.13 7.60
CA ASP A 268 -19.34 -10.44 6.82
C ASP A 268 -18.31 -11.12 7.73
N VAL A 269 -17.95 -12.37 7.40
CA VAL A 269 -16.97 -13.15 8.15
C VAL A 269 -15.91 -13.70 7.21
N GLU A 270 -14.66 -13.49 7.58
CA GLU A 270 -13.49 -14.03 6.88
C GLU A 270 -12.56 -14.71 7.89
N LEU A 271 -12.26 -15.98 7.64
CA LEU A 271 -11.48 -16.83 8.54
C LEU A 271 -10.19 -17.25 7.84
N PHE A 272 -9.07 -17.08 8.54
CA PHE A 272 -7.76 -17.50 8.09
C PHE A 272 -7.16 -18.48 9.10
N ASN A 273 -6.90 -19.70 8.66
CA ASN A 273 -6.37 -20.78 9.50
C ASN A 273 -7.16 -20.98 10.80
N ALA A 274 -8.49 -20.83 10.71
CA ALA A 274 -9.43 -20.95 11.82
C ALA A 274 -10.64 -21.75 11.34
N GLU A 275 -10.75 -23.00 11.77
CA GLU A 275 -11.76 -23.91 11.25
C GLU A 275 -13.16 -23.57 11.81
N SER A 276 -14.11 -23.24 10.94
CA SER A 276 -15.46 -22.79 11.34
C SER A 276 -16.31 -23.87 12.03
N ASN A 277 -15.95 -25.15 11.91
CA ASN A 277 -16.49 -26.27 12.67
C ASN A 277 -16.16 -26.20 14.18
N THR A 278 -15.09 -25.48 14.57
CA THR A 278 -14.62 -25.41 15.97
C THR A 278 -15.31 -24.32 16.79
N PHE A 279 -16.11 -23.43 16.18
CA PHE A 279 -16.78 -22.35 16.91
C PHE A 279 -18.22 -22.06 16.44
N GLN A 280 -19.01 -21.47 17.34
CA GLN A 280 -20.39 -21.10 17.08
C GLN A 280 -20.49 -19.69 16.52
N LEU A 281 -21.17 -19.58 15.38
CA LEU A 281 -21.44 -18.33 14.68
C LEU A 281 -22.94 -18.10 14.50
N PRO A 282 -23.40 -16.84 14.44
CA PRO A 282 -24.78 -16.49 14.14
C PRO A 282 -25.04 -16.61 12.61
N TRP A 283 -25.01 -17.83 12.08
CA TRP A 283 -25.05 -18.11 10.63
C TRP A 283 -26.20 -17.46 9.87
N LYS A 284 -27.41 -17.41 10.45
CA LYS A 284 -28.67 -17.02 9.76
C LYS A 284 -28.70 -15.58 9.22
N GLN A 285 -27.76 -14.75 9.62
CA GLN A 285 -27.66 -13.33 9.23
C GLN A 285 -26.47 -13.05 8.30
N PHE A 286 -25.64 -14.06 7.99
CA PHE A 286 -24.47 -13.86 7.14
C PHE A 286 -24.85 -13.59 5.69
N VAL A 287 -24.22 -12.57 5.11
CA VAL A 287 -24.31 -12.19 3.70
C VAL A 287 -23.03 -12.60 2.97
N ARG A 288 -21.88 -12.54 3.66
CA ARG A 288 -20.58 -12.94 3.14
C ARG A 288 -19.86 -13.86 4.13
N PHE A 289 -19.32 -14.97 3.63
CA PHE A 289 -18.53 -15.92 4.41
C PHE A 289 -17.36 -16.45 3.60
N HIS A 290 -16.15 -16.24 4.08
CA HIS A 290 -14.91 -16.69 3.45
C HIS A 290 -14.08 -17.47 4.45
N GLU A 291 -13.56 -18.62 4.04
CA GLU A 291 -12.73 -19.45 4.90
C GLU A 291 -11.51 -19.97 4.14
N THR A 292 -10.34 -19.82 4.77
CA THR A 292 -9.06 -20.24 4.25
C THR A 292 -8.38 -21.14 5.28
N GLN A 293 -8.06 -22.38 4.92
CA GLN A 293 -7.48 -23.38 5.82
C GLN A 293 -6.22 -24.01 5.20
N CYS A 294 -5.10 -23.93 5.91
CA CYS A 294 -3.85 -24.57 5.51
C CYS A 294 -3.80 -25.97 6.13
N ALA A 295 -3.92 -27.03 5.32
CA ALA A 295 -3.85 -28.43 5.77
C ALA A 295 -4.73 -28.77 7.01
N PRO A 296 -6.06 -28.61 6.94
CA PRO A 296 -6.97 -29.00 8.02
C PRO A 296 -6.90 -30.49 8.33
N GLU A 297 -7.27 -30.83 9.56
CA GLU A 297 -7.24 -32.20 10.07
C GLU A 297 -8.31 -33.10 9.40
N ASP A 298 -9.48 -32.53 9.11
CA ASP A 298 -10.62 -33.20 8.49
C ASP A 298 -10.97 -32.59 7.12
N ASP A 299 -11.66 -33.35 6.24
CA ASP A 299 -12.17 -32.83 4.96
C ASP A 299 -13.28 -31.78 5.23
N PRO A 300 -13.10 -30.49 4.86
CA PRO A 300 -14.07 -29.43 5.14
C PRO A 300 -15.26 -29.43 4.18
N LEU A 301 -15.23 -30.24 3.11
CA LEU A 301 -16.26 -30.24 2.06
C LEU A 301 -17.70 -30.51 2.59
N PRO A 302 -17.95 -31.52 3.46
CA PRO A 302 -19.26 -31.69 4.09
C PRO A 302 -19.74 -30.45 4.83
N HIS A 303 -18.81 -29.78 5.54
CA HIS A 303 -19.11 -28.60 6.32
C HIS A 303 -19.52 -27.43 5.43
N TYR A 304 -18.79 -27.18 4.34
CA TYR A 304 -19.13 -26.14 3.36
C TYR A 304 -20.49 -26.38 2.69
N LEU A 305 -20.79 -27.63 2.31
CA LEU A 305 -22.11 -27.98 1.77
C LEU A 305 -23.22 -27.76 2.80
N GLN A 306 -22.97 -28.09 4.08
CA GLN A 306 -23.91 -27.81 5.16
C GLN A 306 -24.12 -26.31 5.34
N ILE A 307 -23.07 -25.50 5.39
CA ILE A 307 -23.16 -24.03 5.50
C ILE A 307 -24.04 -23.47 4.38
N LEU A 308 -23.73 -23.81 3.12
CA LEU A 308 -24.48 -23.32 1.97
C LEU A 308 -25.95 -23.78 2.00
N SER A 309 -26.23 -24.99 2.47
CA SER A 309 -27.61 -25.49 2.58
C SER A 309 -28.41 -24.79 3.68
N GLN A 310 -27.78 -24.41 4.78
CA GLN A 310 -28.43 -23.84 5.95
C GLN A 310 -28.56 -22.31 5.88
N ASN A 311 -27.90 -21.67 4.91
CA ASN A 311 -27.79 -20.21 4.78
C ASN A 311 -28.23 -19.70 3.40
N PRO A 312 -29.51 -19.86 3.02
CA PRO A 312 -30.01 -19.46 1.69
C PRO A 312 -29.93 -17.95 1.42
N GLN A 313 -29.67 -17.13 2.44
CA GLN A 313 -29.49 -15.69 2.34
C GLN A 313 -28.09 -15.26 1.88
N LEU A 314 -27.12 -16.18 1.83
CA LEU A 314 -25.73 -15.86 1.53
C LEU A 314 -25.56 -15.37 0.08
N GLU A 315 -24.86 -14.25 -0.09
CA GLU A 315 -24.62 -13.66 -1.41
C GLU A 315 -23.17 -13.84 -1.88
N ASP A 316 -22.26 -14.09 -0.94
CA ASP A 316 -20.83 -14.22 -1.18
C ASP A 316 -20.24 -15.35 -0.34
N PHE A 317 -19.62 -16.33 -1.01
CA PHE A 317 -19.00 -17.48 -0.39
C PHE A 317 -17.61 -17.72 -0.95
N GLY A 318 -16.67 -18.01 -0.07
CA GLY A 318 -15.28 -18.30 -0.43
C GLY A 318 -14.73 -19.50 0.32
N ASP A 319 -14.16 -20.47 -0.40
CA ASP A 319 -13.27 -21.48 0.17
C ASP A 319 -11.84 -21.32 -0.39
N ASN A 320 -10.86 -21.60 0.46
CA ASN A 320 -9.47 -21.76 0.07
C ASN A 320 -8.82 -22.85 0.93
N TYR A 321 -8.89 -24.07 0.44
CA TYR A 321 -8.51 -25.30 1.13
C TYR A 321 -7.63 -26.19 0.24
N ASP A 322 -6.59 -26.77 0.84
CA ASP A 322 -5.65 -27.72 0.25
C ASP A 322 -6.05 -29.16 0.61
N GLY A 323 -6.90 -29.78 -0.21
CA GLY A 323 -7.34 -31.16 0.02
C GLY A 323 -7.36 -32.00 -1.24
N ASP A 324 -6.51 -33.02 -1.28
CA ASP A 324 -6.49 -34.05 -2.33
C ASP A 324 -7.18 -35.34 -1.85
N HIS A 325 -8.34 -35.21 -1.19
CA HIS A 325 -9.11 -36.37 -0.75
C HIS A 325 -9.99 -36.89 -1.90
N GLU A 326 -9.88 -38.18 -2.21
CA GLU A 326 -10.67 -38.86 -3.24
C GLU A 326 -12.16 -39.01 -2.90
N TRP A 327 -12.56 -38.73 -1.65
CA TRP A 327 -13.92 -38.90 -1.21
C TRP A 327 -14.85 -37.83 -1.81
N VAL A 328 -15.99 -38.27 -2.34
CA VAL A 328 -16.96 -37.39 -2.99
C VAL A 328 -18.35 -37.60 -2.38
N PRO A 329 -18.89 -36.63 -1.62
CA PRO A 329 -20.28 -36.68 -1.18
C PRO A 329 -21.23 -36.63 -2.39
N HIS A 330 -22.37 -37.32 -2.34
CA HIS A 330 -23.30 -37.45 -3.48
C HIS A 330 -24.27 -36.27 -3.66
N GLN A 331 -24.34 -35.35 -2.69
CA GLN A 331 -25.39 -34.34 -2.67
C GLN A 331 -25.06 -33.14 -3.57
N SER A 332 -25.93 -32.86 -4.53
CA SER A 332 -25.92 -31.60 -5.28
C SER A 332 -26.79 -30.56 -4.57
N LEU A 333 -26.37 -29.30 -4.60
CA LEU A 333 -27.01 -28.19 -3.91
C LEU A 333 -27.25 -27.03 -4.88
N THR A 334 -28.43 -26.42 -4.83
CA THR A 334 -28.73 -25.21 -5.60
C THR A 334 -28.80 -24.00 -4.67
N HIS A 335 -28.02 -22.95 -4.96
CA HIS A 335 -28.01 -21.71 -4.18
C HIS A 335 -28.44 -20.52 -5.04
N HIS A 336 -29.62 -19.97 -4.78
CA HIS A 336 -30.27 -18.99 -5.66
C HIS A 336 -29.82 -17.54 -5.43
N LYS A 337 -29.21 -17.23 -4.29
CA LYS A 337 -28.78 -15.86 -3.96
C LYS A 337 -27.27 -15.62 -4.10
N LEU A 338 -26.49 -16.67 -4.35
CA LEU A 338 -25.04 -16.54 -4.39
C LEU A 338 -24.63 -15.82 -5.68
N ARG A 339 -24.00 -14.66 -5.55
CA ARG A 339 -23.53 -13.83 -6.66
C ARG A 339 -22.02 -13.87 -6.80
N ASN A 340 -21.31 -14.01 -5.69
CA ASN A 340 -19.87 -14.09 -5.63
C ASN A 340 -19.47 -15.48 -5.12
N PHE A 341 -18.62 -16.16 -5.87
CA PHE A 341 -18.12 -17.47 -5.50
C PHE A 341 -16.61 -17.52 -5.73
N MET A 342 -15.86 -17.70 -4.64
CA MET A 342 -14.42 -17.97 -4.66
C MET A 342 -14.20 -19.42 -4.23
N CYS A 343 -13.42 -20.18 -4.99
CA CYS A 343 -13.17 -21.58 -4.64
C CYS A 343 -11.80 -22.06 -5.09
N SER A 344 -11.24 -22.99 -4.31
CA SER A 344 -10.06 -23.77 -4.68
C SER A 344 -10.40 -25.24 -4.93
N ASP A 345 -11.48 -25.77 -4.35
CA ASP A 345 -11.85 -27.19 -4.45
C ASP A 345 -12.84 -27.48 -5.60
N TYR A 346 -12.38 -28.21 -6.63
CA TYR A 346 -13.21 -28.62 -7.77
C TYR A 346 -14.37 -29.56 -7.37
N ARG A 347 -14.26 -30.29 -6.25
CA ARG A 347 -15.31 -31.18 -5.74
C ARG A 347 -16.52 -30.38 -5.29
N LEU A 348 -16.30 -29.22 -4.64
CA LEU A 348 -17.37 -28.30 -4.27
C LEU A 348 -18.05 -27.72 -5.52
N VAL A 349 -17.26 -27.23 -6.47
CA VAL A 349 -17.76 -26.66 -7.75
C VAL A 349 -18.70 -27.63 -8.48
N ARG A 350 -18.37 -28.93 -8.52
CA ARG A 350 -19.19 -29.97 -9.18
C ARG A 350 -20.55 -30.20 -8.53
N ARG A 351 -20.72 -29.86 -7.25
CA ARG A 351 -21.96 -30.09 -6.51
C ARG A 351 -22.90 -28.89 -6.49
N LEU A 352 -22.41 -27.70 -6.80
CA LEU A 352 -23.20 -26.48 -6.72
C LEU A 352 -23.95 -26.17 -8.02
N THR A 353 -25.13 -25.59 -7.91
CA THR A 353 -25.85 -24.93 -9.01
C THR A 353 -26.14 -23.51 -8.56
N LEU A 354 -25.61 -22.52 -9.26
CA LEU A 354 -25.57 -21.11 -8.84
C LEU A 354 -26.20 -20.20 -9.90
N PRO A 355 -27.54 -20.19 -10.05
CA PRO A 355 -28.20 -19.47 -11.15
C PRO A 355 -27.99 -17.94 -11.14
N SER A 356 -27.68 -17.37 -9.97
CA SER A 356 -27.48 -15.93 -9.80
C SER A 356 -26.01 -15.50 -9.82
N LEU A 357 -25.11 -16.40 -10.19
CA LEU A 357 -23.67 -16.15 -10.17
C LEU A 357 -23.29 -15.00 -11.12
N GLN A 358 -22.50 -14.06 -10.59
CA GLN A 358 -21.99 -12.89 -11.32
C GLN A 358 -20.47 -12.86 -11.31
N ASN A 359 -19.85 -13.28 -10.20
CA ASN A 359 -18.41 -13.18 -9.99
C ASN A 359 -17.86 -14.55 -9.59
N LEU A 360 -16.95 -15.10 -10.40
CA LEU A 360 -16.28 -16.38 -10.15
C LEU A 360 -14.77 -16.16 -10.00
N HIS A 361 -14.20 -16.58 -8.88
CA HIS A 361 -12.77 -16.52 -8.61
C HIS A 361 -12.23 -17.92 -8.31
N LEU A 362 -11.43 -18.45 -9.24
CA LEU A 362 -10.72 -19.72 -9.09
C LEU A 362 -9.30 -19.42 -8.64
N ARG A 363 -8.90 -19.92 -7.48
CA ARG A 363 -7.57 -19.68 -6.89
C ARG A 363 -6.94 -20.96 -6.34
N PRO A 364 -5.60 -21.05 -6.29
CA PRO A 364 -4.93 -22.19 -5.70
C PRO A 364 -5.06 -22.16 -4.17
N PRO A 365 -5.01 -23.34 -3.53
CA PRO A 365 -4.70 -23.44 -2.12
C PRO A 365 -3.24 -23.08 -1.87
N PHE A 366 -2.99 -21.93 -1.22
CA PHE A 366 -1.66 -21.54 -0.73
C PHE A 366 -0.52 -21.77 -1.75
N SER A 367 0.34 -22.77 -1.48
CA SER A 367 1.56 -23.09 -2.20
C SER A 367 1.36 -24.17 -3.27
N THR A 368 0.20 -24.83 -3.31
CA THR A 368 -0.05 -25.94 -4.23
C THR A 368 -0.64 -25.42 -5.55
N PRO A 369 -0.22 -25.96 -6.71
CA PRO A 369 -0.84 -25.60 -7.99
C PRO A 369 -2.31 -25.96 -8.00
N THR A 370 -3.14 -25.11 -8.61
CA THR A 370 -4.58 -25.40 -8.77
C THR A 370 -4.79 -26.71 -9.53
N SER A 371 -5.70 -27.56 -9.07
CA SER A 371 -6.02 -28.81 -9.76
C SER A 371 -6.46 -28.55 -11.21
N PRO A 372 -5.94 -29.29 -12.21
CA PRO A 372 -6.38 -29.16 -13.60
C PRO A 372 -7.89 -29.37 -13.79
N LYS A 373 -8.53 -30.08 -12.85
CA LYS A 373 -9.98 -30.37 -12.88
C LYS A 373 -10.85 -29.16 -12.55
N ILE A 374 -10.30 -28.09 -11.98
CA ILE A 374 -11.08 -26.92 -11.53
C ILE A 374 -11.74 -26.18 -12.70
N ILE A 375 -11.04 -26.04 -13.84
CA ILE A 375 -11.54 -25.29 -15.00
C ILE A 375 -12.69 -26.07 -15.65
N LEU A 376 -12.52 -27.38 -15.81
CA LEU A 376 -13.59 -28.26 -16.29
C LEU A 376 -14.80 -28.22 -15.35
N ALA A 377 -14.58 -28.29 -14.03
CA ALA A 377 -15.65 -28.18 -13.06
C ALA A 377 -16.37 -26.82 -13.13
N ALA A 378 -15.63 -25.73 -13.35
CA ALA A 378 -16.19 -24.39 -13.52
C ALA A 378 -17.02 -24.28 -14.81
N GLN A 379 -16.56 -24.87 -15.90
CA GLN A 379 -17.33 -24.94 -17.15
C GLN A 379 -18.64 -25.73 -16.95
N ASP A 380 -18.57 -26.88 -16.27
CA ASP A 380 -19.76 -27.66 -15.91
C ASP A 380 -20.71 -26.87 -15.01
N LEU A 381 -20.18 -26.09 -14.05
CA LEU A 381 -20.94 -25.21 -13.18
C LEU A 381 -21.68 -24.15 -13.98
N VAL A 382 -21.00 -23.45 -14.90
CA VAL A 382 -21.61 -22.41 -15.73
C VAL A 382 -22.75 -23.00 -16.58
N ASN A 383 -22.52 -24.16 -17.20
CA ASN A 383 -23.52 -24.85 -18.00
C ASN A 383 -24.71 -25.32 -17.16
N ARG A 384 -24.46 -25.99 -16.02
CA ARG A 384 -25.51 -26.48 -15.12
C ARG A 384 -26.31 -25.36 -14.49
N SER A 385 -25.66 -24.26 -14.14
CA SER A 385 -26.29 -23.09 -13.50
C SER A 385 -26.99 -22.17 -14.50
N GLN A 386 -26.76 -22.36 -15.80
CA GLN A 386 -27.28 -21.49 -16.86
C GLN A 386 -26.93 -20.00 -16.62
N CYS A 387 -25.75 -19.75 -16.03
CA CYS A 387 -25.32 -18.42 -15.59
C CYS A 387 -24.30 -17.76 -16.54
N ALA A 388 -24.10 -18.33 -17.73
CA ALA A 388 -23.16 -17.84 -18.74
C ALA A 388 -23.38 -16.36 -19.13
N SER A 389 -24.64 -15.92 -19.15
CA SER A 389 -25.03 -14.55 -19.50
C SER A 389 -25.03 -13.59 -18.30
N SER A 390 -25.12 -14.10 -17.07
CA SER A 390 -25.09 -13.31 -15.84
C SER A 390 -23.70 -13.13 -15.27
N LEU A 391 -22.75 -14.00 -15.63
CA LEU A 391 -21.36 -13.93 -15.21
C LEU A 391 -20.67 -12.71 -15.83
N ARG A 392 -20.19 -11.81 -14.96
CA ARG A 392 -19.54 -10.54 -15.31
C ARG A 392 -18.05 -10.56 -15.05
N VAL A 393 -17.64 -11.15 -13.93
CA VAL A 393 -16.24 -11.17 -13.51
C VAL A 393 -15.74 -12.60 -13.43
N LEU A 394 -14.65 -12.90 -14.14
CA LEU A 394 -13.92 -14.15 -14.04
C LEU A 394 -12.47 -13.85 -13.62
N ARG A 395 -12.07 -14.40 -12.47
CA ARG A 395 -10.70 -14.30 -11.95
C ARG A 395 -10.06 -15.68 -11.89
N LEU A 396 -8.92 -15.80 -12.54
CA LEU A 396 -8.15 -17.03 -12.67
C LEU A 396 -6.76 -16.79 -12.07
N GLU A 397 -6.53 -17.34 -10.88
CA GLU A 397 -5.26 -17.20 -10.17
C GLU A 397 -4.50 -18.52 -10.27
N SER A 398 -3.27 -18.47 -10.80
CA SER A 398 -2.32 -19.58 -10.92
C SER A 398 -2.97 -20.90 -11.37
N VAL A 399 -3.91 -20.81 -12.31
CA VAL A 399 -4.56 -21.96 -12.95
C VAL A 399 -3.72 -22.46 -14.11
N MET A 400 -3.84 -23.76 -14.44
CA MET A 400 -3.24 -24.28 -15.67
C MET A 400 -3.98 -23.70 -16.89
N LEU A 401 -3.22 -23.05 -17.77
CA LEU A 401 -3.73 -22.44 -18.99
C LEU A 401 -3.71 -23.46 -20.15
N ASP A 402 -4.85 -24.10 -20.40
CA ASP A 402 -5.01 -25.08 -21.48
C ASP A 402 -6.25 -24.78 -22.35
N ARG A 403 -6.67 -25.76 -23.16
CA ARG A 403 -7.86 -25.60 -24.02
C ARG A 403 -9.15 -25.40 -23.24
N SER A 404 -9.27 -25.97 -22.04
CA SER A 404 -10.49 -25.85 -21.24
C SER A 404 -10.77 -24.41 -20.81
N VAL A 405 -9.74 -23.59 -20.66
CA VAL A 405 -9.90 -22.16 -20.38
C VAL A 405 -10.54 -21.46 -21.59
N PHE A 406 -10.13 -21.77 -22.82
CA PHE A 406 -10.78 -21.23 -24.02
C PHE A 406 -12.24 -21.65 -24.12
N ASP A 407 -12.55 -22.91 -23.79
CA ASP A 407 -13.94 -23.40 -23.82
C ASP A 407 -14.81 -22.69 -22.77
N LEU A 408 -14.27 -22.45 -21.57
CA LEU A 408 -14.93 -21.65 -20.53
C LEU A 408 -15.17 -20.20 -20.99
N LEU A 409 -14.15 -19.54 -21.55
CA LEU A 409 -14.26 -18.17 -22.06
C LEU A 409 -15.24 -18.09 -23.25
N GLY A 410 -15.27 -19.10 -24.12
CA GLY A 410 -16.19 -19.18 -25.24
C GLY A 410 -17.66 -19.32 -24.80
N SER A 411 -17.89 -20.00 -23.68
CA SER A 411 -19.24 -20.11 -23.09
C SER A 411 -19.69 -18.85 -22.35
N THR A 412 -18.79 -17.97 -21.93
CA THR A 412 -19.05 -16.83 -21.03
C THR A 412 -18.98 -15.47 -21.74
N THR A 413 -19.80 -15.31 -22.78
CA THR A 413 -19.79 -14.10 -23.65
C THR A 413 -20.25 -12.81 -22.96
N GLY A 414 -20.84 -12.90 -21.76
CA GLY A 414 -21.31 -11.77 -20.97
C GLY A 414 -20.25 -11.10 -20.08
N LEU A 415 -19.02 -11.61 -20.04
CA LEU A 415 -17.97 -11.12 -19.16
C LEU A 415 -17.58 -9.66 -19.46
N THR A 416 -17.52 -8.85 -18.40
CA THR A 416 -17.04 -7.47 -18.40
C THR A 416 -15.63 -7.35 -17.82
N GLU A 417 -15.24 -8.25 -16.91
CA GLU A 417 -13.90 -8.28 -16.32
C GLU A 417 -13.28 -9.68 -16.42
N LEU A 418 -12.05 -9.73 -16.92
CA LEU A 418 -11.22 -10.94 -16.94
C LEU A 418 -9.87 -10.63 -16.29
N ASN A 419 -9.56 -11.38 -15.23
CA ASN A 419 -8.31 -11.22 -14.48
C ASN A 419 -7.53 -12.53 -14.47
N PHE A 420 -6.27 -12.44 -14.88
CA PHE A 420 -5.29 -13.49 -14.68
C PHE A 420 -4.26 -13.04 -13.65
N THR A 421 -4.05 -13.86 -12.62
CA THR A 421 -2.99 -13.64 -11.63
C THR A 421 -2.01 -14.81 -11.68
N PHE A 422 -0.73 -14.53 -11.80
CA PHE A 422 0.34 -15.53 -11.91
C PHE A 422 1.29 -15.43 -10.73
N SER A 423 1.48 -16.54 -10.00
CA SER A 423 2.56 -16.65 -9.01
C SER A 423 3.95 -16.72 -9.67
N GLU A 424 4.01 -17.22 -10.90
CA GLU A 424 5.24 -17.33 -11.70
C GLU A 424 4.90 -17.16 -13.18
N TRP A 425 5.73 -16.43 -13.92
CA TRP A 425 5.57 -16.27 -15.37
C TRP A 425 6.34 -17.33 -16.15
N LYS A 426 5.63 -18.16 -16.91
CA LYS A 426 6.21 -19.21 -17.76
C LYS A 426 6.04 -18.87 -19.24
N LEU A 427 6.94 -19.37 -20.09
CA LEU A 427 6.85 -19.17 -21.55
C LEU A 427 5.52 -19.66 -22.13
N SER A 428 4.96 -20.75 -21.57
CA SER A 428 3.64 -21.28 -21.91
C SER A 428 2.51 -20.25 -21.70
N ASN A 429 2.62 -19.40 -20.67
CA ASN A 429 1.63 -18.36 -20.38
C ASN A 429 1.64 -17.31 -21.49
N GLY A 430 2.83 -16.91 -21.96
CA GLY A 430 2.98 -15.99 -23.08
C GLY A 430 2.34 -16.52 -24.36
N THR A 431 2.58 -17.78 -24.71
CA THR A 431 1.96 -18.44 -25.88
C THR A 431 0.44 -18.50 -25.77
N PHE A 432 -0.08 -18.81 -24.58
CA PHE A 432 -1.52 -18.79 -24.33
C PHE A 432 -2.11 -17.37 -24.51
N MET A 433 -1.48 -16.36 -23.92
CA MET A 433 -1.95 -14.97 -24.00
C MET A 433 -1.97 -14.46 -25.43
N LYS A 434 -0.95 -14.77 -26.25
CA LYS A 434 -0.95 -14.41 -27.68
C LYS A 434 -2.17 -14.98 -28.41
N ARG A 435 -2.50 -16.25 -28.16
CA ARG A 435 -3.70 -16.88 -28.76
C ARG A 435 -5.00 -16.27 -28.25
N LEU A 436 -5.06 -15.92 -26.96
CA LEU A 436 -6.23 -15.26 -26.40
C LEU A 436 -6.46 -13.89 -27.04
N ILE A 437 -5.39 -13.10 -27.24
CA ILE A 437 -5.44 -11.79 -27.90
C ILE A 437 -5.90 -11.91 -29.35
N ASP A 438 -5.39 -12.89 -30.09
CA ASP A 438 -5.82 -13.19 -31.46
C ASP A 438 -7.32 -13.51 -31.54
N GLN A 439 -7.84 -14.35 -30.64
CA GLN A 439 -9.29 -14.65 -30.60
C GLN A 439 -10.15 -13.45 -30.15
N MET A 440 -9.57 -12.54 -29.38
CA MET A 440 -10.21 -11.33 -28.88
C MET A 440 -10.26 -10.21 -29.91
N SER A 441 -9.29 -10.10 -30.81
CA SER A 441 -9.27 -9.11 -31.90
C SER A 441 -10.33 -9.42 -32.97
N GLY A 442 -10.66 -10.71 -33.15
CA GLY A 442 -11.55 -11.17 -34.24
C GLY A 442 -10.95 -10.99 -35.63
N CYS A 443 -9.66 -10.63 -35.73
CA CYS A 443 -8.91 -10.54 -36.97
C CYS A 443 -8.27 -11.89 -37.25
N GLN A 444 -8.75 -12.63 -38.26
CA GLN A 444 -7.97 -13.77 -38.74
C GLN A 444 -6.73 -13.25 -39.48
N THR A 445 -5.55 -13.69 -39.02
CA THR A 445 -4.30 -13.68 -39.79
C THR A 445 -4.17 -14.90 -40.71
N PHE A 446 -5.18 -15.80 -40.79
CA PHE A 446 -5.13 -16.97 -41.66
C PHE A 446 -6.47 -17.28 -42.36
N GLU A 447 -6.58 -16.78 -43.59
CA GLU A 447 -7.29 -17.39 -44.73
C GLU A 447 -8.51 -18.28 -44.47
N LYS A 448 -9.55 -17.86 -43.73
CA LYS A 448 -10.92 -18.38 -43.95
C LYS A 448 -11.97 -17.28 -43.83
N SER A 449 -12.63 -17.04 -44.96
CA SER A 449 -13.73 -16.09 -45.15
C SER A 449 -14.88 -16.33 -44.17
N GLY A 450 -14.89 -15.58 -43.07
CA GLY A 450 -16.03 -15.44 -42.18
C GLY A 450 -15.65 -14.55 -41.00
N LYS A 451 -16.35 -13.42 -40.82
CA LYS A 451 -16.20 -12.58 -39.61
C LYS A 451 -16.61 -13.41 -38.39
N GLN A 452 -15.65 -14.02 -37.69
CA GLN A 452 -15.92 -14.65 -36.40
C GLN A 452 -16.19 -13.55 -35.37
N VAL A 453 -17.23 -13.77 -34.56
CA VAL A 453 -17.53 -12.91 -33.42
C VAL A 453 -16.36 -13.04 -32.44
N PRO A 454 -15.73 -11.94 -32.02
CA PRO A 454 -14.60 -12.00 -31.09
C PRO A 454 -15.04 -12.65 -29.78
N ILE A 455 -14.15 -13.41 -29.15
CA ILE A 455 -14.40 -13.97 -27.82
C ILE A 455 -14.52 -12.81 -26.81
N LEU A 456 -15.47 -12.92 -25.88
CA LEU A 456 -15.74 -11.93 -24.82
C LEU A 456 -16.14 -10.53 -25.34
N PRO A 457 -17.15 -10.39 -26.20
CA PRO A 457 -17.46 -9.13 -26.89
C PRO A 457 -17.77 -7.95 -25.96
N ARG A 458 -18.10 -8.19 -24.68
CA ARG A 458 -18.45 -7.18 -23.67
C ARG A 458 -17.33 -6.87 -22.67
N LEU A 459 -16.12 -7.34 -22.91
CA LEU A 459 -15.00 -7.16 -21.99
C LEU A 459 -14.58 -5.68 -21.92
N GLU A 460 -14.63 -5.12 -20.71
CA GLU A 460 -14.25 -3.74 -20.40
C GLU A 460 -12.88 -3.70 -19.70
N PHE A 461 -12.63 -4.65 -18.79
CA PHE A 461 -11.40 -4.72 -18.01
C PHE A 461 -10.66 -6.03 -18.24
N PHE A 462 -9.42 -5.93 -18.73
CA PHE A 462 -8.50 -7.05 -18.87
C PHE A 462 -7.28 -6.81 -18.01
N THR A 463 -7.08 -7.64 -16.98
CA THR A 463 -6.00 -7.49 -16.01
C THR A 463 -5.09 -8.70 -16.00
N ILE A 464 -3.77 -8.45 -16.05
CA ILE A 464 -2.74 -9.46 -15.83
C ILE A 464 -1.90 -9.00 -14.64
N ASN A 465 -1.90 -9.78 -13.57
CA ASN A 465 -1.09 -9.56 -12.37
C ASN A 465 -0.02 -10.65 -12.29
N ILE A 466 1.25 -10.26 -12.11
CA ILE A 466 2.37 -11.19 -11.95
C ILE A 466 2.97 -10.89 -10.59
N ARG A 467 2.85 -11.84 -9.64
CA ARG A 467 3.41 -11.71 -8.29
C ARG A 467 4.88 -12.10 -8.34
N GLU A 468 5.75 -11.23 -7.85
CA GLU A 468 7.19 -11.51 -7.74
C GLU A 468 7.45 -12.42 -6.54
N THR A 469 8.00 -13.62 -6.78
CA THR A 469 8.47 -14.50 -5.71
C THR A 469 9.83 -14.02 -5.22
N PHE A 470 9.86 -13.35 -4.07
CA PHE A 470 11.10 -13.01 -3.38
C PHE A 470 11.90 -14.29 -3.07
N GLY A 471 13.13 -14.43 -3.60
CA GLY A 471 14.10 -15.40 -3.07
C GLY A 471 14.92 -16.21 -4.06
N LYS A 472 14.72 -16.11 -5.38
CA LYS A 472 15.62 -16.68 -6.40
C LYS A 472 15.86 -15.62 -7.46
N GLU A 473 17.09 -15.56 -8.01
CA GLU A 473 17.47 -14.68 -9.12
C GLU A 473 16.30 -14.58 -10.09
N SER A 474 15.65 -13.41 -10.15
CA SER A 474 14.39 -13.25 -10.86
C SER A 474 14.61 -13.66 -12.32
N PRO A 475 14.03 -14.79 -12.80
CA PRO A 475 14.14 -15.10 -14.21
C PRO A 475 13.54 -13.92 -14.95
N THR A 476 14.29 -13.34 -15.89
CA THR A 476 13.85 -12.18 -16.66
C THR A 476 12.47 -12.48 -17.23
N CYS A 477 11.46 -11.76 -16.75
CA CYS A 477 10.08 -11.96 -17.13
C CYS A 477 9.91 -11.51 -18.58
N ASN A 478 10.15 -12.41 -19.53
CA ASN A 478 10.11 -12.11 -20.96
C ASN A 478 8.64 -12.09 -21.43
N ILE A 479 7.99 -10.95 -21.25
CA ILE A 479 6.60 -10.70 -21.65
C ILE A 479 6.60 -10.27 -23.12
N GLN A 480 6.30 -11.22 -24.02
CA GLN A 480 6.33 -10.98 -25.47
C GLN A 480 4.95 -10.87 -26.12
N PHE A 481 3.86 -11.00 -25.36
CA PHE A 481 2.49 -10.95 -25.91
C PHE A 481 1.95 -9.53 -26.08
N ILE A 482 2.61 -8.53 -25.48
CA ILE A 482 2.29 -7.11 -25.68
C ILE A 482 3.03 -6.67 -26.94
N ASP A 483 2.50 -7.08 -28.09
CA ASP A 483 3.03 -6.78 -29.42
C ASP A 483 1.98 -6.02 -30.26
N GLU A 484 2.24 -5.84 -31.56
CA GLU A 484 1.34 -5.13 -32.49
C GLU A 484 -0.09 -5.70 -32.46
N MET A 485 -0.23 -7.03 -32.34
CA MET A 485 -1.55 -7.68 -32.27
C MET A 485 -2.34 -7.30 -31.02
N TYR A 486 -1.65 -7.05 -29.90
CA TYR A 486 -2.31 -6.56 -28.69
C TYR A 486 -2.86 -5.15 -28.90
N VAL A 487 -2.08 -4.27 -29.56
CA VAL A 487 -2.52 -2.90 -29.87
C VAL A 487 -3.72 -2.94 -30.82
N ASP A 488 -3.66 -3.74 -31.88
CA ASP A 488 -4.76 -3.92 -32.83
C ASP A 488 -6.03 -4.44 -32.14
N MET A 489 -5.89 -5.39 -31.20
CA MET A 489 -7.01 -5.91 -30.41
C MET A 489 -7.67 -4.82 -29.56
N VAL A 490 -6.86 -3.96 -28.92
CA VAL A 490 -7.38 -2.84 -28.12
C VAL A 490 -8.06 -1.81 -29.02
N GLU A 491 -7.44 -1.42 -30.13
CA GLU A 491 -8.00 -0.45 -31.08
C GLU A 491 -9.34 -0.93 -31.69
N ALA A 492 -9.39 -2.20 -32.11
CA ALA A 492 -10.59 -2.83 -32.67
C ALA A 492 -11.77 -2.86 -31.68
N ARG A 493 -11.50 -2.84 -30.37
CA ARG A 493 -12.53 -2.78 -29.33
C ARG A 493 -12.89 -1.35 -28.96
N TRP A 494 -11.91 -0.46 -28.88
CA TRP A 494 -12.13 0.96 -28.57
C TRP A 494 -12.98 1.67 -29.63
N THR A 495 -12.86 1.27 -30.89
CA THR A 495 -13.67 1.82 -31.99
C THR A 495 -15.11 1.30 -32.03
N ARG A 496 -15.44 0.26 -31.24
CA ARG A 496 -16.77 -0.38 -31.19
C ARG A 496 -17.61 0.02 -29.97
N SER A 497 -16.98 0.60 -28.95
CA SER A 497 -17.63 1.24 -27.79
C SER A 497 -18.04 2.67 -28.11
#